data_AF-A0A1J1CBP5-F1
#
_entry.id   AF-A0A1J1CBP5-F1
#
_cell.length_a   1.000
_cell.length_b   1.000
_cell.length_c   1.000
_cell.angle_alpha   90.00
_cell.angle_beta   90.00
_cell.angle_gamma   90.00
#
_symmetry.space_group_name_H-M   'P 1'
#
loop_
_entity.id
_entity.type
_entity.pdbx_description
1 polymer ?
#
loop_
_entity_poly.entity_id
_entity_poly.type
_entity_poly.pdbx_seq_one_letter_code
_entity_poly.pdbx_strand_id
1 'polypeptide(L)'
;MQIYGKIFSEPILKRINAIIARQPQISRRKLSREVCELMDWKSPNGKFQEMSCRKALLELDRRGLIPSLTVNAKFFKAKSKKTYN
;
A
#
# COMPACT_ATOMS: atom_id res chain seq x y z
N MET A 1 -14.13 -5.43 5.06
CA MET A 1 -13.28 -5.82 6.20
C MET A 1 -12.60 -4.58 6.76
N GLN A 2 -12.50 -4.40 8.08
CA GLN A 2 -11.86 -3.23 8.69
C GLN A 2 -10.48 -3.57 9.24
N ILE A 3 -9.44 -2.80 8.89
CA ILE A 3 -8.09 -2.92 9.46
C ILE A 3 -7.62 -1.53 9.87
N TYR A 4 -7.15 -1.38 11.11
CA TYR A 4 -6.65 -0.10 11.65
C TYR A 4 -7.62 1.09 11.45
N GLY A 5 -8.93 0.84 11.52
CA GLY A 5 -9.95 1.89 11.36
C GLY A 5 -10.28 2.27 9.91
N LYS A 6 -9.74 1.57 8.91
CA LYS A 6 -10.12 1.74 7.50
C LYS A 6 -10.82 0.51 6.95
N ILE A 7 -11.82 0.75 6.10
CA ILE A 7 -12.60 -0.29 5.46
C ILE A 7 -11.92 -0.68 4.15
N PHE A 8 -11.40 -1.90 4.11
CA PHE A 8 -10.98 -2.57 2.90
C PHE A 8 -12.18 -3.30 2.32
N SER A 9 -12.79 -2.69 1.32
CA SER A 9 -13.84 -3.28 0.49
C SER A 9 -13.23 -3.91 -0.77
N GLU A 10 -13.98 -4.76 -1.46
CA GLU A 10 -13.55 -5.36 -2.73
C GLU A 10 -13.05 -4.34 -3.77
N PRO A 11 -13.71 -3.17 -3.99
CA PRO A 11 -13.21 -2.15 -4.90
C PRO A 11 -11.81 -1.64 -4.52
N ILE A 12 -11.52 -1.52 -3.23
CA ILE A 12 -10.21 -1.10 -2.74
C ILE A 12 -9.18 -2.20 -2.99
N LEU A 13 -9.52 -3.46 -2.68
CA LEU A 13 -8.63 -4.60 -2.95
C LEU A 13 -8.33 -4.71 -4.45
N LYS A 14 -9.33 -4.56 -5.32
CA LYS A 14 -9.15 -4.52 -6.79
C LYS A 14 -8.22 -3.39 -7.21
N ARG A 15 -8.32 -2.20 -6.61
CA ARG A 15 -7.40 -1.08 -6.88
C ARG A 15 -5.98 -1.37 -6.42
N ILE A 16 -5.80 -1.93 -5.23
CA ILE A 16 -4.47 -2.33 -4.73
C ILE A 16 -3.84 -3.38 -5.66
N ASN A 17 -4.61 -4.40 -6.04
CA ASN A 17 -4.17 -5.41 -6.99
C ASN A 17 -3.87 -4.82 -8.38
N ALA A 18 -4.65 -3.85 -8.86
CA ALA A 18 -4.35 -3.15 -10.11
C ALA A 18 -3.04 -2.34 -10.03
N ILE A 19 -2.72 -1.74 -8.89
CA ILE A 19 -1.44 -1.05 -8.67
C ILE A 19 -0.27 -2.05 -8.74
N ILE A 20 -0.41 -3.20 -8.08
CA ILE A 20 0.59 -4.27 -8.10
C ILE A 20 0.72 -4.86 -9.51
N ALA A 21 -0.40 -5.05 -10.23
CA ALA A 21 -0.39 -5.55 -11.61
C ALA A 21 0.30 -4.56 -12.58
N ARG A 22 0.11 -3.25 -12.38
CA ARG A 22 0.82 -2.22 -13.15
C ARG A 22 2.29 -2.11 -12.80
N GLN A 23 2.67 -2.40 -11.55
CA GLN A 23 4.03 -2.31 -11.04
C GLN A 23 4.35 -3.53 -10.17
N PRO A 24 4.64 -4.70 -10.77
CA PRO A 24 4.90 -5.92 -10.01
C PRO A 24 6.16 -5.82 -9.13
N GLN A 25 7.11 -4.97 -9.55
CA GLN A 25 8.31 -4.59 -8.80
C GLN A 25 8.11 -3.40 -7.83
N ILE A 26 6.87 -3.03 -7.49
CA ILE A 26 6.63 -1.95 -6.53
C ILE A 26 7.15 -2.31 -5.14
N SER A 27 7.94 -1.43 -4.54
CA SER A 27 8.38 -1.61 -3.15
C SER A 27 7.20 -1.47 -2.19
N ARG A 28 7.22 -2.24 -1.08
CA ARG A 28 6.23 -2.13 0.00
C ARG A 28 6.03 -0.69 0.50
N ARG A 29 7.11 0.11 0.55
CA ARG A 29 7.04 1.51 0.96
C ARG A 29 6.26 2.35 -0.04
N LYS A 30 6.53 2.20 -1.34
CA LYS A 30 5.81 2.92 -2.39
C LYS A 30 4.34 2.49 -2.44
N LEU A 31 4.06 1.19 -2.33
CA LEU A 31 2.69 0.71 -2.24
C LEU A 31 1.97 1.27 -1.00
N SER A 32 2.61 1.27 0.18
CA SER A 32 2.00 1.84 1.39
C SER A 32 1.65 3.31 1.23
N ARG A 33 2.49 4.07 0.51
CA ARG A 33 2.24 5.48 0.22
C ARG A 33 1.09 5.67 -0.78
N GLU A 34 1.09 4.93 -1.88
CA GLU A 34 0.00 4.97 -2.88
C GLU A 34 -1.34 4.57 -2.25
N VAL A 35 -1.36 3.55 -1.37
CA VAL A 35 -2.58 3.13 -0.66
C VAL A 35 -2.99 4.15 0.40
N CYS A 36 -2.03 4.74 1.12
CA CYS A 36 -2.31 5.87 2.02
C CYS A 36 -2.90 7.07 1.26
N GLU A 37 -2.36 7.42 0.10
CA GLU A 37 -2.87 8.51 -0.74
C GLU A 37 -4.27 8.17 -1.29
N LEU A 38 -4.47 6.93 -1.78
CA LEU A 38 -5.73 6.47 -2.37
C LEU A 38 -6.90 6.45 -1.37
N MET A 39 -6.62 6.12 -0.10
CA MET A 39 -7.64 6.03 0.95
C MET A 39 -7.69 7.28 1.85
N ASP A 40 -6.96 8.34 1.44
CA ASP A 40 -6.66 9.53 2.23
C ASP A 40 -6.37 9.18 3.70
N TRP A 41 -5.50 8.19 3.88
CA TRP A 41 -5.15 7.63 5.18
C TRP A 41 -4.13 8.51 5.89
N LYS A 42 -4.63 9.63 6.40
CA LYS A 42 -3.88 10.59 7.19
C LYS A 42 -4.27 10.48 8.66
N SER A 43 -3.30 10.76 9.52
CA SER A 43 -3.52 11.03 10.94
C SER A 43 -4.25 12.35 11.12
N PRO A 44 -4.84 12.58 12.31
CA PRO A 44 -5.41 13.88 12.68
C PRO A 44 -4.42 15.04 12.48
N ASN A 45 -3.12 14.76 12.64
CA ASN A 45 -2.03 15.73 12.44
C ASN A 45 -1.66 15.95 10.96
N GLY A 46 -2.48 15.50 10.00
CA GLY A 46 -2.26 15.66 8.56
C GLY A 46 -1.16 14.80 7.93
N LYS A 47 -0.36 14.07 8.74
CA LYS A 47 0.69 13.16 8.27
C LYS A 47 0.12 11.81 7.85
N PHE A 48 0.62 11.21 6.77
CA PHE A 48 0.22 9.87 6.36
C PHE A 48 0.54 8.82 7.43
N GLN A 49 -0.40 7.92 7.69
CA GLN A 49 -0.18 6.80 8.59
C GLN A 49 0.55 5.65 7.90
N GLU A 50 1.77 5.90 7.42
CA GLU A 50 2.58 4.88 6.74
C GLU A 50 2.74 3.61 7.58
N MET A 51 2.92 3.75 8.91
CA MET A 51 3.08 2.60 9.81
C MET A 51 1.81 1.74 9.89
N SER A 52 0.63 2.36 10.05
CA SER A 52 -0.66 1.65 10.08
C SER A 52 -0.95 0.99 8.73
N CYS A 53 -0.69 1.70 7.63
CA CYS A 53 -0.89 1.19 6.28
C CYS A 53 0.03 0.01 5.97
N ARG A 54 1.31 0.06 6.37
CA ARG A 54 2.23 -1.08 6.22
C ARG A 54 1.75 -2.30 6.99
N LYS A 55 1.28 -2.13 8.23
CA LYS A 55 0.70 -3.24 9.01
C LYS A 55 -0.58 -3.77 8.36
N ALA A 56 -1.42 -2.89 7.79
CA ALA A 56 -2.62 -3.32 7.07
C ALA A 56 -2.29 -4.11 5.80
N LEU A 57 -1.31 -3.67 5.01
CA LEU A 57 -0.83 -4.43 3.84
C LEU A 57 -0.24 -5.78 4.25
N LEU A 58 0.51 -5.85 5.35
CA LEU A 58 1.03 -7.11 5.87
C LEU A 58 -0.09 -8.07 6.31
N GLU A 59 -1.15 -7.54 6.90
CA GLU A 59 -2.34 -8.32 7.27
C GLU A 59 -3.09 -8.83 6.03
N LEU A 60 -3.21 -8.02 4.98
CA LEU A 60 -3.79 -8.45 3.71
C LEU A 60 -2.95 -9.52 3.00
N ASP A 61 -1.63 -9.40 3.05
CA ASP A 61 -0.66 -10.38 2.53
C ASP A 61 -0.77 -11.71 3.30
N ARG A 62 -0.81 -11.65 4.64
CA ARG A 62 -1.05 -12.84 5.49
C ARG A 62 -2.38 -13.53 5.22
N ARG A 63 -3.41 -12.76 4.85
CA ARG A 63 -4.72 -13.30 4.49
C ARG A 63 -4.80 -13.79 3.05
N GLY A 64 -3.75 -13.63 2.24
CA GLY A 64 -3.74 -13.99 0.83
C GLY A 64 -4.65 -13.11 -0.04
N LEU A 65 -5.08 -11.94 0.45
CA LEU A 65 -5.95 -11.01 -0.28
C LEU A 65 -5.20 -10.15 -1.29
N ILE A 66 -3.89 -9.97 -1.06
CA ILE A 66 -2.96 -9.35 -1.99
C ILE A 66 -1.77 -10.30 -2.21
N PRO A 67 -1.15 -10.30 -3.40
CA PRO A 67 0.01 -11.13 -3.66
C PRO A 67 1.20 -10.70 -2.81
N SER A 68 1.97 -11.68 -2.32
CA SER A 68 3.09 -11.42 -1.44
C SER A 68 4.23 -10.72 -2.19
N LEU A 69 4.46 -9.46 -1.86
CA LEU A 69 5.58 -8.66 -2.36
C LEU A 69 6.94 -9.10 -1.76
N THR A 70 7.02 -10.30 -1.14
CA THR A 70 8.18 -10.79 -0.38
C THR A 70 9.14 -11.64 -1.20
N VAL A 71 8.69 -12.29 -2.28
CA VAL A 71 9.50 -13.34 -2.91
C VAL A 71 10.62 -12.84 -3.83
N ASN A 72 10.76 -11.54 -4.10
CA ASN A 72 11.97 -10.97 -4.70
C ASN A 72 12.26 -9.55 -4.18
N ALA A 73 12.49 -9.44 -2.87
CA ALA A 73 13.07 -8.26 -2.24
C ALA A 73 14.61 -8.19 -2.40
N LYS A 74 15.16 -8.76 -3.47
CA LYS A 74 16.56 -8.60 -3.82
C LYS A 74 16.62 -7.75 -5.08
N PHE A 75 17.27 -6.61 -4.94
CA PHE A 75 17.78 -5.75 -6.02
C PHE A 75 16.83 -4.66 -6.58
N PHE A 76 17.37 -3.43 -6.60
CA PHE A 76 17.00 -2.29 -7.47
C PHE A 76 15.90 -1.29 -7.03
N LYS A 77 16.33 -0.32 -6.20
CA LYS A 77 16.58 1.08 -6.61
C LYS A 77 15.67 1.64 -7.72
N ALA A 78 14.65 2.43 -7.37
CA ALA A 78 14.15 3.48 -8.26
C ALA A 78 13.44 4.62 -7.51
N LYS A 79 13.96 5.83 -7.73
CA LYS A 79 13.41 7.14 -7.36
C LYS A 79 11.94 7.24 -7.77
N SER A 80 11.14 7.95 -6.97
CA SER A 80 9.97 8.66 -7.48
C SER A 80 9.96 10.05 -6.84
N LYS A 81 10.51 11.02 -7.58
CA LYS A 81 10.13 12.41 -7.42
C LYS A 81 8.61 12.46 -7.64
N LYS A 82 7.84 12.92 -6.66
CA LYS A 82 6.44 13.30 -6.89
C LYS A 82 6.28 14.65 -6.20
N THR A 83 6.49 15.68 -7.01
CA THR A 83 6.12 17.07 -6.77
C THR A 83 4.65 17.08 -6.37
N TYR A 84 4.35 17.56 -5.17
CA TYR A 84 3.03 18.05 -4.84
C TYR A 84 3.02 19.50 -5.33
N ASN A 85 2.24 19.75 -6.37
CA ASN A 85 1.97 21.08 -6.89
C ASN A 85 1.00 21.81 -5.95
#